data_AF-T1DHN4-F1
#
_entry.id   AF-T1DHN4-F1
#
_cell.length_a   1.000
_cell.length_b   1.000
_cell.length_c   1.000
_cell.angle_alpha   90.00
_cell.angle_beta   90.00
_cell.angle_gamma   90.00
#
_symmetry.space_group_name_H-M   'P 1'
#
loop_
_entity.id
_entity.type
_entity.pdbx_description
1 polymer ?
#
loop_
_entity_poly.entity_id
_entity_poly.type
_entity_poly.pdbx_seq_one_letter_code
_entity_poly.pdbx_strand_id
1 'polypeptide(L)'
;MDEKFEKMSRLYQALYEINEAILRLEDESHLFPLICDIAVSLGGMRLAWIGRPDLESGSMTRLVSSGATAYLDGIEIFVDPSSDFGQGPTGHVWREGQNVIINDFHSSEMTDPWKERAVT
;
A
#
# COMPACT_ATOMS: atom_id res chain seq x y z
N MET A 1 -11.44 6.10 27.12
CA MET A 1 -10.15 6.51 26.56
C MET A 1 -10.42 6.93 25.12
N ASP A 2 -9.88 8.04 24.65
CA ASP A 2 -10.28 8.61 23.35
C ASP A 2 -9.81 7.72 22.19
N GLU A 3 -10.73 7.26 21.34
CA GLU A 3 -10.45 6.38 20.18
C GLU A 3 -9.38 6.96 19.24
N LYS A 4 -9.36 8.29 19.09
CA LYS A 4 -8.36 9.02 18.31
C LYS A 4 -6.96 8.88 18.90
N PHE A 5 -6.84 8.91 20.23
CA PHE A 5 -5.57 8.76 20.92
C PHE A 5 -5.01 7.34 20.74
N GLU A 6 -5.86 6.32 20.87
CA GLU A 6 -5.48 4.93 20.67
C GLU A 6 -5.02 4.65 19.23
N LYS A 7 -5.75 5.15 18.23
CA LYS A 7 -5.37 5.03 16.82
C LYS A 7 -4.01 5.68 16.57
N MET A 8 -3.79 6.87 17.10
CA MET A 8 -2.53 7.59 16.94
C MET A 8 -1.37 6.84 17.61
N SER A 9 -1.57 6.34 18.83
CA SER A 9 -0.57 5.55 19.56
C SER A 9 -0.15 4.30 18.78
N ARG A 10 -1.12 3.57 18.20
CA ARG A 10 -0.84 2.38 17.38
C ARG A 10 -0.02 2.69 16.12
N LEU A 11 -0.36 3.77 15.42
CA LEU A 11 0.40 4.20 14.25
C LEU A 11 1.83 4.61 14.60
N TYR A 12 2.04 5.33 15.71
CA TYR A 12 3.39 5.66 16.18
C TYR A 12 4.21 4.43 16.54
N GLN A 13 3.60 3.44 17.21
CA GLN A 13 4.27 2.19 17.53
C GLN A 13 4.65 1.42 16.26
N ALA A 14 3.73 1.30 15.30
CA ALA A 14 4.03 0.65 14.03
C ALA A 14 5.18 1.33 13.27
N LEU A 15 5.18 2.67 13.24
CA LEU A 15 6.27 3.44 12.62
C LEU A 15 7.61 3.21 13.31
N TYR A 16 7.63 3.15 14.64
CA TYR A 16 8.84 2.87 15.41
C TYR A 16 9.40 1.48 15.08
N GLU A 17 8.56 0.44 15.12
CA GLU A 17 8.99 -0.94 14.83
C GLU A 17 9.46 -1.12 13.37
N ILE A 18 8.80 -0.45 12.41
CA ILE A 18 9.24 -0.43 11.01
C ILE A 18 10.64 0.20 10.91
N ASN A 19 10.87 1.34 11.57
CA ASN A 19 12.17 2.00 11.53
C ASN A 19 13.27 1.14 12.18
N GLU A 20 12.97 0.46 13.29
CA GLU A 20 13.90 -0.50 13.90
C GLU A 20 14.20 -1.68 12.98
N ALA A 21 13.20 -2.20 12.25
CA ALA A 21 13.39 -3.28 11.30
C ALA A 21 14.29 -2.86 10.13
N ILE A 22 14.09 -1.66 9.58
CA ILE A 22 14.92 -1.09 8.50
C ILE A 22 16.38 -0.98 8.92
N LEU A 23 16.66 -0.62 10.18
CA LEU A 23 18.03 -0.51 10.69
C LEU A 23 18.71 -1.86 10.92
N ARG A 24 17.95 -2.94 11.11
CA ARG A 24 18.48 -4.27 11.47
C ARG A 24 18.54 -5.26 10.31
N LEU A 25 17.68 -5.08 9.31
CA LEU A 25 17.55 -5.99 8.17
C LEU A 25 18.03 -5.30 6.89
N GLU A 26 19.01 -5.91 6.24
CA GLU A 26 19.56 -5.41 4.97
C GLU A 26 18.89 -6.03 3.74
N ASP A 27 18.19 -7.15 3.92
CA ASP A 27 17.59 -7.93 2.84
C ASP A 27 16.09 -7.65 2.70
N GLU A 28 15.69 -7.14 1.54
CA GLU A 28 14.31 -6.88 1.14
C GLU A 28 13.39 -8.10 1.30
N SER A 29 13.91 -9.32 1.09
CA SER A 29 13.13 -10.55 1.19
C SER A 29 12.64 -10.84 2.61
N HIS A 30 13.33 -10.30 3.62
CA HIS A 30 12.96 -10.38 5.03
C HIS A 30 12.29 -9.08 5.52
N LEU A 31 12.77 -7.93 5.04
CA LEU A 31 12.30 -6.62 5.48
C LEU A 31 10.88 -6.32 5.00
N PHE A 32 10.58 -6.54 3.71
CA PHE A 32 9.29 -6.15 3.15
C PHE A 32 8.09 -6.91 3.73
N PRO A 33 8.12 -8.25 3.91
CA PRO A 33 7.05 -8.96 4.60
C PRO A 33 6.81 -8.42 6.00
N LEU A 34 7.89 -8.20 6.77
CA LEU A 34 7.82 -7.70 8.13
C LEU A 34 7.18 -6.32 8.21
N ILE A 35 7.53 -5.40 7.30
CA ILE A 35 6.90 -4.07 7.22
C ILE A 35 5.39 -4.18 6.98
N CYS A 36 4.97 -5.03 6.04
CA CYS A 36 3.54 -5.25 5.76
C CYS A 36 2.81 -5.82 6.98
N ASP A 37 3.43 -6.79 7.67
CA ASP A 37 2.86 -7.41 8.86
C ASP A 37 2.75 -6.42 10.03
N ILE A 38 3.74 -5.56 10.25
CA ILE A 38 3.68 -4.50 11.27
C ILE A 38 2.56 -3.50 10.95
N ALA A 39 2.44 -3.06 9.70
CA ALA A 39 1.40 -2.12 9.28
C ALA A 39 -0.02 -2.67 9.53
N VAL A 40 -0.22 -3.97 9.31
CA VAL A 40 -1.52 -4.63 9.57
C VAL A 40 -1.74 -4.89 11.05
N SER A 41 -0.79 -5.58 11.70
CA SER A 41 -0.98 -6.08 13.08
C SER A 41 -0.90 -5.00 14.15
N LEU A 42 0.02 -4.03 14.00
CA LEU A 42 0.17 -2.91 14.93
C LEU A 42 -0.49 -1.64 14.41
N GLY A 43 -0.31 -1.33 13.12
CA GLY A 43 -0.83 -0.10 12.51
C GLY A 43 -2.35 -0.08 12.33
N GLY A 44 -3.01 -1.24 12.41
CA GLY A 44 -4.46 -1.39 12.28
C GLY A 44 -4.95 -1.26 10.83
N MET A 45 -4.07 -1.42 9.85
CA MET A 45 -4.45 -1.47 8.44
C MET A 45 -5.14 -2.82 8.13
N ARG A 46 -6.19 -2.80 7.32
CA ARG A 46 -6.83 -4.05 6.85
C ARG A 46 -5.95 -4.81 5.86
N LEU A 47 -5.12 -4.10 5.11
CA LEU A 47 -4.29 -4.61 4.03
C LEU A 47 -3.07 -3.70 3.90
N ALA A 48 -1.90 -4.30 3.73
CA ALA A 48 -0.67 -3.62 3.32
C ALA A 48 0.02 -4.45 2.24
N TRP A 49 0.67 -3.78 1.29
CA TRP A 49 1.43 -4.44 0.24
C TRP A 49 2.57 -3.55 -0.26
N ILE A 50 3.59 -4.18 -0.80
CA ILE A 50 4.73 -3.51 -1.46
C ILE A 50 4.83 -4.08 -2.87
N GLY A 51 5.03 -3.18 -3.84
CA GLY A 51 5.20 -3.54 -5.24
C GLY A 51 6.40 -2.86 -5.87
N ARG A 52 6.79 -3.38 -7.03
CA ARG A 52 7.86 -2.85 -7.88
C ARG A 52 7.38 -2.81 -9.33
N PRO A 53 7.60 -1.73 -10.07
CA PRO A 53 7.26 -1.71 -11.48
C PRO A 53 8.21 -2.61 -12.25
N ASP A 54 7.63 -3.40 -13.13
CA ASP A 54 8.33 -4.08 -14.20
C ASP A 54 8.63 -3.05 -15.30
N LEU A 55 9.93 -2.87 -15.60
CA LEU A 55 10.38 -1.80 -16.51
C LEU A 55 10.08 -2.07 -17.98
N GLU A 56 9.78 -3.32 -18.34
CA GLU A 56 9.48 -3.70 -19.72
C GLU A 56 7.99 -3.50 -20.03
N SER A 57 7.11 -3.99 -19.15
CA SER A 57 5.65 -3.91 -19.30
C SER A 57 5.03 -2.66 -18.69
N GLY A 58 5.73 -1.97 -17.79
CA GLY A 58 5.19 -0.86 -17.00
C GLY A 58 4.16 -1.29 -15.94
N SER A 59 3.97 -2.59 -15.72
CA SER A 59 3.04 -3.14 -14.73
C SER A 59 3.65 -3.14 -13.33
N MET A 60 2.86 -2.81 -12.32
CA MET A 60 3.27 -2.87 -10.92
C MET A 60 3.15 -4.30 -10.40
N THR A 61 4.28 -4.96 -10.20
CA THR A 61 4.34 -6.32 -9.65
C THR A 61 4.27 -6.28 -8.13
N ARG A 62 3.32 -7.01 -7.53
CA ARG A 62 3.24 -7.22 -6.08
C ARG A 62 4.41 -8.10 -5.63
N LEU A 63 5.22 -7.60 -4.69
CA LEU A 63 6.31 -8.37 -4.09
C LEU A 63 5.84 -9.10 -2.83
N VAL A 64 5.14 -8.39 -1.94
CA VAL A 64 4.63 -8.92 -0.67
C VAL A 64 3.29 -8.25 -0.32
N SER A 65 2.52 -8.91 0.53
CA SER A 65 1.28 -8.36 1.07
C SER A 65 0.87 -9.05 2.37
N SER A 66 0.14 -8.35 3.22
CA SER A 66 -0.40 -8.86 4.48
C SER A 66 -1.83 -8.36 4.72
N GLY A 67 -2.63 -9.11 5.48
CA GLY A 67 -4.02 -8.79 5.78
C GLY A 67 -5.02 -9.33 4.75
N ALA A 68 -6.02 -8.53 4.38
CA ALA A 68 -7.09 -8.91 3.45
C ALA A 68 -6.63 -8.88 1.97
N THR A 69 -5.71 -9.77 1.61
CA THR A 69 -4.98 -9.74 0.33
C THR A 69 -5.77 -10.14 -0.90
N ALA A 70 -6.95 -10.77 -0.74
CA ALA A 70 -7.80 -11.20 -1.85
C ALA A 70 -8.17 -10.06 -2.83
N TYR A 71 -8.28 -8.82 -2.33
CA TYR A 71 -8.49 -7.63 -3.17
C TYR A 71 -7.40 -7.43 -4.23
N LEU A 72 -6.17 -7.87 -3.94
CA LEU A 72 -5.03 -7.71 -4.82
C LEU A 72 -4.96 -8.81 -5.90
N ASP A 73 -5.79 -9.85 -5.84
CA ASP A 73 -5.68 -10.96 -6.79
C ASP A 73 -6.16 -10.55 -8.19
N GLY A 74 -5.26 -10.67 -9.16
CA GLY A 74 -5.49 -10.18 -10.52
C GLY A 74 -5.64 -8.66 -10.62
N ILE A 75 -5.22 -7.90 -9.61
CA ILE A 75 -5.25 -6.44 -9.67
C ILE A 75 -4.27 -5.94 -10.73
N GLU A 76 -4.74 -5.05 -11.59
CA GLU A 76 -3.92 -4.39 -12.60
C GLU A 76 -3.62 -2.97 -12.13
N ILE A 77 -2.33 -2.63 -12.10
CA ILE A 77 -1.83 -1.32 -11.72
C ILE A 77 -0.64 -1.04 -12.63
N PHE A 78 -0.60 0.12 -13.28
CA PHE A 78 0.49 0.50 -14.17
C PHE A 78 1.16 1.79 -13.72
N VAL A 79 2.38 2.05 -14.18
CA VAL A 79 3.06 3.34 -13.98
C VAL A 79 2.89 4.30 -15.16
N ASP A 80 2.46 3.79 -16.32
CA ASP A 80 2.21 4.58 -17.53
C ASP A 80 0.97 5.46 -17.38
N PRO A 81 1.09 6.80 -17.48
CA PRO A 81 -0.07 7.70 -17.41
C PRO A 81 -1.02 7.57 -18.59
N SER A 82 -0.65 6.91 -19.69
CA SER A 82 -1.58 6.71 -20.82
C SER A 82 -2.67 5.65 -20.53
N SER A 83 -2.47 4.82 -19.50
CA SER A 83 -3.40 3.79 -19.07
C SER A 83 -4.34 4.30 -17.97
N ASP A 84 -5.62 3.94 -18.03
CA ASP A 84 -6.59 4.22 -16.96
C ASP A 84 -6.13 3.62 -15.61
N PHE A 85 -5.49 2.45 -15.65
CA PHE A 85 -4.90 1.79 -14.47
C PHE A 85 -3.58 2.43 -14.00
N GLY A 86 -3.03 3.39 -14.75
CA GLY A 86 -1.86 4.18 -14.36
C GLY A 86 -2.17 5.58 -13.87
N GLN A 87 -3.43 6.01 -13.94
CA GLN A 87 -3.92 7.25 -13.33
C GLN A 87 -4.27 7.11 -11.85
N GLY A 88 -4.20 5.89 -11.30
CA GLY A 88 -4.45 5.63 -9.89
C GLY A 88 -3.34 6.06 -8.93
N PRO A 89 -3.56 5.90 -7.62
CA PRO A 89 -2.66 6.41 -6.59
C PRO A 89 -1.23 5.89 -6.73
N THR A 90 -1.06 4.60 -7.03
CA THR A 90 0.26 4.00 -7.18
C THR A 90 1.04 4.58 -8.36
N GLY A 91 0.40 4.76 -9.52
CA GLY A 91 1.02 5.36 -10.69
C GLY A 91 1.40 6.83 -10.45
N HIS A 92 0.55 7.58 -9.73
CA HIS A 92 0.83 8.96 -9.35
C HIS A 92 2.04 9.06 -8.41
N VAL A 93 2.09 8.26 -7.35
CA VAL A 93 3.22 8.22 -6.40
C VAL A 93 4.52 7.89 -7.12
N TRP A 94 4.50 6.93 -8.04
CA TRP A 94 5.69 6.53 -8.79
C TRP A 94 6.28 7.67 -9.63
N ARG A 95 5.42 8.46 -10.30
CA ARG A 95 5.86 9.55 -11.18
C ARG A 95 6.26 10.81 -10.42
N GLU A 96 5.46 11.21 -9.44
CA GLU A 96 5.61 12.50 -8.76
C GLU A 96 6.45 12.41 -7.48
N GLY A 97 6.68 11.20 -6.95
CA GLY A 97 7.41 11.00 -5.69
C GLY A 97 6.66 11.53 -4.45
N GLN A 98 5.37 11.81 -4.58
CA GLN A 98 4.52 12.36 -3.52
C GLN A 98 3.53 11.30 -3.03
N ASN A 99 3.32 11.22 -1.71
CA ASN A 99 2.31 10.32 -1.15
C ASN A 99 0.88 10.76 -1.52
N VAL A 100 -0.03 9.79 -1.61
CA VAL A 100 -1.45 10.00 -1.91
C VAL A 100 -2.28 9.37 -0.79
N ILE A 101 -3.21 10.15 -0.23
CA ILE A 101 -4.18 9.68 0.78
C ILE A 101 -5.58 9.86 0.21
N ILE A 102 -6.31 8.75 0.12
CA ILE A 102 -7.71 8.73 -0.34
C ILE A 102 -8.57 8.38 0.86
N ASN A 103 -9.29 9.37 1.40
CA ASN A 103 -10.14 9.18 2.57
C ASN A 103 -11.45 8.45 2.26
N ASP A 104 -11.94 8.59 1.03
CA ASP A 104 -13.11 7.90 0.53
C ASP A 104 -12.78 7.29 -0.83
N PHE A 105 -12.63 5.96 -0.82
CA PHE A 105 -12.27 5.19 -2.00
C PHE A 105 -13.39 5.27 -3.05
N HIS A 106 -14.66 5.12 -2.67
CA HIS A 106 -15.74 5.03 -3.67
C HIS A 106 -16.07 6.37 -4.34
N SER A 107 -15.74 7.50 -3.74
CA SER A 107 -15.94 8.82 -4.36
C SER A 107 -14.75 9.35 -5.16
N SER A 108 -13.54 8.79 -5.00
CA SER A 108 -12.34 9.27 -5.69
C SER A 108 -12.23 8.76 -7.13
N GLU A 109 -12.05 9.66 -8.10
CA GLU A 109 -11.80 9.33 -9.51
C GLU A 109 -10.50 8.53 -9.69
N MET A 110 -9.48 8.77 -8.85
CA MET A 110 -8.22 8.01 -8.86
C MET A 110 -8.39 6.52 -8.57
N THR A 111 -9.56 6.08 -8.15
CA THR A 111 -9.82 4.68 -7.82
C THR A 111 -10.83 4.02 -8.75
N ASP A 112 -11.36 4.76 -9.74
CA ASP A 112 -12.41 4.30 -10.65
C ASP A 112 -12.16 2.88 -11.20
N PRO A 113 -10.94 2.52 -11.67
CA PRO A 113 -10.67 1.19 -12.21
C PRO A 113 -10.83 0.04 -11.21
N TRP A 114 -10.87 0.32 -9.90
CA TRP A 114 -10.88 -0.67 -8.83
C TRP A 114 -12.12 -0.62 -7.92
N LYS A 115 -13.06 0.31 -8.14
CA LYS A 115 -14.25 0.46 -7.28
C LYS A 115 -15.10 -0.82 -7.21
N GLU A 116 -15.29 -1.51 -8.32
CA GLU A 116 -16.04 -2.78 -8.37
C GLU A 116 -15.34 -3.91 -7.61
N ARG A 117 -14.00 -3.90 -7.58
CA ARG A 117 -13.19 -4.87 -6.81
C ARG A 117 -13.22 -4.58 -5.30
N ALA A 118 -13.43 -3.33 -4.92
CA ALA A 118 -13.44 -2.88 -3.53
C ALA A 118 -14.78 -3.08 -2.80
N VAL A 119 -15.75 -3.77 -3.44
CA VAL A 119 -17.03 -4.09 -2.81
C VAL A 119 -16.79 -5.14 -1.71
N THR A 120 -16.93 -4.71 -0.46
CA THR A 120 -16.88 -5.58 0.73
C THR A 120 -18.23 -6.23 0.97
#